data_AF-A0A2S7C6P3-F1
#
_entry.id   AF-A0A2S7C6P3-F1
#
_cell.length_a   1.000
_cell.length_b   1.000
_cell.length_c   1.000
_cell.angle_alpha   90.00
_cell.angle_beta   90.00
_cell.angle_gamma   90.00
#
_symmetry.space_group_name_H-M   'P 1'
#
loop_
_entity.id
_entity.type
_entity.pdbx_description
1 polymer ?
#
loop_
_entity_poly.entity_id
_entity_poly.type
_entity_poly.pdbx_seq_one_letter_code
_entity_poly.pdbx_strand_id
1 'polypeptide(L)'
;MLATAHTTAASTQDDPAMAAALAKCPGAAAFVRTQEQAKADAATAPPAETAAPSEPALRARLLEMERLDQQVRNGDWSQAAMGKMLALDAEHLPQMRRIVAEHDGLPSVAQVGRDGVAAAWLLVQHADADPALQERVLGTLTRQGARRGEVSVHQQVLLTDRVLVANGKPQRYGSQLVPEQGRWVPKPIADPAQVDVLRAGMDEMPLADYVCVATQLFPVPSTPPGS
;
A
#
# COMPACT_ATOMS: atom_id res chain seq x y z
N MET A 1 0.61 -2.18 -15.38
CA MET A 1 1.50 -1.54 -14.40
C MET A 1 0.68 -0.59 -13.56
N LEU A 2 0.58 -0.86 -12.27
CA LEU A 2 -0.25 -0.11 -11.32
C LEU A 2 0.69 0.64 -10.38
N ALA A 3 0.64 1.97 -10.43
CA ALA A 3 1.27 2.77 -9.38
C ALA A 3 0.26 2.89 -8.24
N THR A 4 0.60 2.32 -7.09
CA THR A 4 -0.03 2.62 -5.81
C THR A 4 1.01 3.36 -4.98
N ALA A 5 0.70 4.59 -4.58
CA ALA A 5 1.53 5.31 -3.65
C ALA A 5 1.39 4.63 -2.29
N HIS A 6 2.39 3.83 -1.91
CA HIS A 6 2.50 3.31 -0.57
C HIS A 6 3.13 4.39 0.29
N THR A 7 2.32 5.09 1.06
CA THR A 7 2.85 5.79 2.22
C THR A 7 2.85 4.81 3.36
N THR A 8 4.01 4.21 3.65
CA THR A 8 4.24 3.70 4.99
C THR A 8 4.07 4.89 5.94
N ALA A 9 3.55 4.65 7.15
CA ALA A 9 3.34 5.68 8.16
C ALA A 9 4.66 6.21 8.76
N ALA A 10 5.65 6.48 7.91
CA ALA A 10 6.82 7.27 8.23
C ALA A 10 6.40 8.75 8.24
N SER A 11 6.85 9.49 9.25
CA SER A 11 6.58 10.91 9.30
C SER A 11 7.17 11.58 8.06
N THR A 12 6.57 12.67 7.62
CA THR A 12 7.11 13.48 6.50
C THR A 12 8.54 13.98 6.75
N GLN A 13 9.03 13.91 8.00
CA GLN A 13 10.38 14.29 8.41
C GLN A 13 11.44 13.26 8.00
N ASP A 14 11.06 12.01 7.73
CA ASP A 14 11.98 10.90 7.45
C ASP A 14 12.11 10.56 5.96
N ASP A 15 11.31 11.19 5.08
CA ASP A 15 11.30 10.95 3.63
C ASP A 15 11.38 12.27 2.84
N PRO A 16 12.59 12.67 2.35
CA PRO A 16 12.77 13.89 1.56
C PRO A 16 11.99 13.91 0.24
N ALA A 17 11.74 12.76 -0.38
CA ALA A 17 10.98 12.68 -1.62
C ALA A 17 9.49 12.98 -1.35
N MET A 18 8.95 12.43 -0.26
CA MET A 18 7.61 12.77 0.22
C MET A 18 7.48 14.26 0.57
N ALA A 19 8.44 14.82 1.31
CA ALA A 19 8.42 16.24 1.66
C ALA A 19 8.42 17.14 0.40
N ALA A 20 9.24 16.80 -0.61
CA ALA A 20 9.27 17.50 -1.89
C ALA A 20 7.95 17.35 -2.68
N ALA A 21 7.31 16.18 -2.62
CA ALA A 21 6.00 15.94 -3.22
C ALA A 21 4.90 16.80 -2.55
N LEU A 22 4.84 16.80 -1.22
CA LEU A 22 3.85 17.57 -0.46
C LEU A 22 4.01 19.08 -0.65
N ALA A 23 5.24 19.58 -0.82
CA ALA A 23 5.48 20.99 -1.15
C ALA A 23 4.81 21.42 -2.48
N LYS A 24 4.59 20.48 -3.40
CA LYS A 24 3.92 20.70 -4.70
C LYS A 24 2.43 20.33 -4.69
N CYS A 25 1.95 19.71 -3.61
CA CYS A 25 0.58 19.23 -3.45
C CYS A 25 -0.05 19.79 -2.16
N PRO A 26 -0.48 21.06 -2.15
CA PRO A 26 -0.86 21.75 -0.91
C PRO A 26 -2.09 21.16 -0.21
N GLY A 27 -3.06 20.59 -0.95
CA GLY A 27 -4.20 19.88 -0.37
C GLY A 27 -3.77 18.62 0.37
N ALA A 28 -2.93 17.79 -0.28
CA ALA A 28 -2.28 16.65 0.37
C ALA A 28 -1.48 17.05 1.61
N ALA A 29 -0.71 18.15 1.54
CA ALA A 29 0.08 18.63 2.68
C ALA A 29 -0.80 19.07 3.85
N ALA A 30 -1.95 19.72 3.58
CA ALA A 30 -2.91 20.09 4.62
C ALA A 30 -3.56 18.85 5.26
N PHE A 31 -3.91 17.86 4.45
CA PHE A 31 -4.42 16.58 4.92
C PHE A 31 -3.41 15.88 5.85
N VAL A 32 -2.15 15.74 5.41
CA VAL A 32 -1.10 15.07 6.20
C VAL A 32 -0.86 15.79 7.52
N ARG A 33 -0.79 17.14 7.55
CA ARG A 33 -0.66 17.88 8.81
C ARG A 33 -1.84 17.63 9.76
N THR A 34 -3.05 17.51 9.23
CA THR A 34 -4.25 17.21 10.03
C THR A 34 -4.15 15.82 10.65
N GLN A 35 -3.70 14.84 9.87
CA GLN A 35 -3.46 13.47 10.32
C GLN A 35 -2.36 13.39 11.40
N GLU A 36 -1.24 14.09 11.19
CA GLU A 36 -0.14 14.15 12.14
C GLU A 36 -0.58 14.79 13.47
N GLN A 37 -1.36 15.87 13.42
CA GLN A 37 -1.93 16.49 14.62
C GLN A 37 -2.90 15.55 15.35
N ALA A 38 -3.84 14.94 14.64
CA ALA A 38 -4.79 13.99 15.23
C ALA A 38 -4.06 12.79 15.88
N LYS A 39 -2.99 12.29 15.25
CA LYS A 39 -2.14 11.23 15.80
C LYS A 39 -1.39 11.70 17.06
N ALA A 40 -0.86 12.91 17.06
CA ALA A 40 -0.18 13.49 18.22
C ALA A 40 -1.14 13.69 19.40
N ASP A 41 -2.36 14.17 19.13
CA ASP A 41 -3.39 14.36 20.15
C ASP A 41 -3.85 13.02 20.75
N ALA A 42 -3.96 11.99 19.90
CA ALA A 42 -4.27 10.62 20.32
C ALA A 42 -3.13 9.93 21.10
N ALA A 43 -1.89 10.41 21.01
CA ALA A 43 -0.70 9.79 21.61
C ALA A 43 -0.55 10.03 23.13
N THR A 44 -1.62 10.36 23.85
CA THR A 44 -1.65 10.54 25.31
C THR A 44 -1.69 9.23 26.12
N ALA A 45 -1.63 8.07 25.45
CA ALA A 45 -1.49 6.76 26.10
C ALA A 45 -0.01 6.29 26.07
N PRO A 46 0.54 5.75 27.16
CA PRO A 46 1.88 5.17 27.12
C PRO A 46 1.93 4.06 26.06
N PRO A 47 3.06 3.89 25.35
CA PRO A 47 3.23 2.78 24.42
C PRO A 47 2.90 1.49 25.16
N ALA A 48 1.94 0.71 24.66
CA ALA A 48 1.72 -0.62 25.19
C ALA A 48 3.06 -1.36 25.08
N GLU A 49 3.60 -1.80 26.21
CA GLU A 49 4.84 -2.54 26.30
C GLU A 49 4.67 -3.82 25.47
N THR A 50 5.16 -3.82 24.22
CA THR A 50 4.94 -4.94 23.31
C THR A 50 5.89 -6.06 23.70
N ALA A 51 5.33 -7.14 24.25
CA ALA A 51 6.04 -8.41 24.41
C ALA A 51 6.75 -8.80 23.11
N ALA A 52 7.90 -9.48 23.23
CA ALA A 52 8.63 -9.97 22.07
C ALA A 52 7.70 -10.82 21.17
N PRO A 53 7.75 -10.66 19.84
CA PRO A 53 6.92 -11.44 18.93
C PRO A 53 7.11 -12.94 19.14
N SER A 54 6.04 -13.74 19.08
CA SER A 54 6.14 -15.19 19.28
C SER A 54 6.84 -15.92 18.12
N GLU A 55 6.97 -15.27 16.96
CA GLU A 55 7.61 -15.81 15.75
C GLU A 55 8.68 -14.85 15.21
N PRO A 56 9.78 -14.62 15.94
CA PRO A 56 10.81 -13.65 15.57
C PRO A 56 11.52 -14.02 14.25
N ALA A 57 11.63 -15.31 13.94
CA ALA A 57 12.20 -15.78 12.67
C ALA A 57 11.31 -15.46 11.46
N LEU A 58 9.98 -15.61 11.60
CA LEU A 58 9.04 -15.23 10.55
C LEU A 58 9.07 -13.70 10.34
N ARG A 59 9.07 -12.92 11.42
CA ARG A 59 9.26 -11.46 11.35
C ARG A 59 10.52 -11.09 10.57
N ALA A 60 11.67 -11.66 10.95
CA ALA A 60 12.94 -11.35 10.27
C ALA A 60 12.89 -11.70 8.77
N ARG A 61 12.23 -12.80 8.41
CA ARG A 61 12.07 -13.19 7.01
C ARG A 61 11.18 -12.24 6.22
N LEU A 62 10.06 -11.81 6.80
CA LEU A 62 9.14 -10.85 6.17
C LEU A 62 9.83 -9.50 5.93
N LEU A 63 10.56 -9.00 6.93
CA LEU A 63 11.31 -7.74 6.80
C LEU A 63 12.40 -7.82 5.73
N GLU A 64 13.09 -8.96 5.59
CA GLU A 64 14.08 -9.14 4.53
C GLU A 64 13.44 -9.21 3.14
N MET A 65 12.30 -9.89 3.01
CA MET A 65 11.54 -9.92 1.75
C MET A 65 11.04 -8.52 1.36
N GLU A 66 10.50 -7.76 2.32
CA GLU A 66 10.13 -6.35 2.11
C GLU A 66 11.34 -5.52 1.68
N ARG A 67 12.48 -5.65 2.37
CA ARG A 67 13.70 -4.91 2.04
C ARG A 67 14.13 -5.16 0.58
N LEU A 68 14.12 -6.41 0.14
CA LEU A 68 14.44 -6.80 -1.24
C LEU A 68 13.41 -6.25 -2.24
N ASP A 69 12.11 -6.35 -1.92
CA ASP A 69 11.01 -5.80 -2.72
C ASP A 69 11.16 -4.29 -2.93
N GLN A 70 11.38 -3.55 -1.85
CA GLN A 70 11.55 -2.10 -1.92
C GLN A 70 12.85 -1.72 -2.63
N GLN A 71 13.93 -2.50 -2.48
CA GLN A 71 15.19 -2.24 -3.17
C GLN A 71 15.06 -2.28 -4.71
N VAL A 72 14.25 -3.20 -5.25
CA VAL A 72 14.03 -3.28 -6.71
C VAL A 72 13.00 -2.25 -7.21
N ARG A 73 12.14 -1.74 -6.34
CA ARG A 73 11.11 -0.72 -6.67
C ARG A 73 11.58 0.72 -6.52
N ASN A 74 12.57 0.98 -5.65
CA ASN A 74 13.14 2.31 -5.42
C ASN A 74 14.19 2.73 -6.47
N GLY A 75 14.34 1.97 -7.56
CA GLY A 75 15.22 2.26 -8.68
C GLY A 75 14.55 3.01 -9.83
N ASP A 76 15.15 2.97 -11.01
CA ASP A 76 14.46 3.41 -12.24
C ASP A 76 13.33 2.44 -12.62
N TRP A 77 12.41 2.90 -13.47
CA TRP A 77 11.30 2.09 -14.00
C TRP A 77 11.56 1.60 -15.42
N SER A 78 12.83 1.36 -15.78
CA SER A 78 13.20 0.77 -17.07
C SER A 78 12.61 -0.63 -17.26
N GLN A 79 12.55 -1.12 -18.50
CA GLN A 79 12.12 -2.50 -18.74
C GLN A 79 12.96 -3.53 -17.97
N ALA A 80 14.27 -3.30 -17.82
CA ALA A 80 15.14 -4.18 -17.06
C ALA A 80 14.80 -4.16 -15.55
N ALA A 81 14.56 -2.98 -14.98
CA ALA A 81 14.13 -2.86 -13.59
C ALA A 81 12.76 -3.50 -13.34
N MET A 82 11.80 -3.27 -14.25
CA MET A 82 10.49 -3.94 -14.20
C MET A 82 10.62 -5.46 -14.28
N GLY A 83 11.52 -5.98 -15.12
CA GLY A 83 11.79 -7.42 -15.21
C GLY A 83 12.32 -8.00 -13.91
N LYS A 84 13.24 -7.30 -13.23
CA LYS A 84 13.76 -7.72 -11.92
C LYS A 84 12.67 -7.69 -10.85
N MET A 85 11.84 -6.66 -10.84
CA MET A 85 10.70 -6.52 -9.92
C MET A 85 9.72 -7.69 -10.08
N LEU A 86 9.29 -7.99 -11.31
CA LEU A 86 8.37 -9.11 -11.56
C LEU A 86 8.99 -10.48 -11.23
N ALA A 87 10.29 -10.66 -11.48
CA ALA A 87 10.99 -11.88 -11.11
C ALA A 87 11.03 -12.07 -9.58
N LEU A 88 11.27 -11.00 -8.83
CA LEU A 88 11.28 -11.03 -7.37
C LEU A 88 9.87 -11.26 -6.79
N ASP A 89 8.84 -10.60 -7.35
CA ASP A 89 7.44 -10.84 -6.98
C ASP A 89 7.07 -12.33 -7.15
N ALA A 90 7.51 -12.94 -8.26
CA ALA A 90 7.31 -14.36 -8.53
C ALA A 90 8.09 -15.28 -7.57
N GLU A 91 9.29 -14.87 -7.13
CA GLU A 91 10.07 -15.60 -6.12
C GLU A 91 9.40 -15.55 -4.73
N HIS A 92 8.86 -14.39 -4.35
CA HIS A 92 8.17 -14.22 -3.06
C HIS A 92 6.81 -14.94 -3.00
N LEU A 93 6.11 -15.06 -4.13
CA LEU A 93 4.73 -15.56 -4.17
C LEU A 93 4.51 -16.94 -3.53
N PRO A 94 5.30 -18.01 -3.81
CA PRO A 94 5.13 -19.30 -3.14
C PRO A 94 5.29 -19.23 -1.63
N GLN A 95 6.16 -18.35 -1.14
CA GLN A 95 6.37 -18.15 0.28
C GLN A 95 5.17 -17.42 0.93
N MET A 96 4.65 -16.38 0.27
CA MET A 96 3.46 -15.67 0.75
C MET A 96 2.21 -16.55 0.75
N ARG A 97 2.05 -17.44 -0.24
CA ARG A 97 0.96 -18.44 -0.24
C ARG A 97 0.99 -19.34 0.99
N ARG A 98 2.18 -19.84 1.36
CA ARG A 98 2.34 -20.70 2.55
C ARG A 98 2.01 -19.93 3.82
N ILE A 99 2.59 -18.74 3.99
CA ILE A 99 2.32 -17.88 5.16
C ILE A 99 0.82 -17.58 5.27
N VAL A 100 0.16 -17.18 4.18
CA VAL A 100 -1.27 -16.87 4.25
C VAL A 100 -2.13 -18.10 4.58
N ALA A 101 -1.73 -19.28 4.10
CA ALA A 101 -2.44 -20.53 4.40
C ALA A 101 -2.24 -20.97 5.87
N GLU A 102 -1.02 -20.88 6.39
CA GLU A 102 -0.65 -21.30 7.76
C GLU A 102 -1.29 -20.42 8.84
N HIS A 103 -1.53 -19.14 8.52
CA HIS A 103 -2.06 -18.15 9.47
C HIS A 103 -3.55 -17.79 9.24
N ASP A 104 -4.22 -18.41 8.26
CA ASP A 104 -5.58 -18.04 7.83
C ASP A 104 -5.73 -16.53 7.54
N GLY A 105 -4.78 -15.97 6.78
CA GLY A 105 -4.66 -14.53 6.54
C GLY A 105 -3.24 -14.02 6.75
N LEU A 106 -3.10 -12.76 7.17
CA LEU A 106 -1.79 -12.25 7.58
C LEU A 106 -1.44 -12.80 8.98
N PRO A 107 -0.15 -13.01 9.29
CA PRO A 107 0.27 -13.22 10.67
C PRO A 107 -0.13 -12.00 11.53
N SER A 108 -0.39 -12.21 12.82
CA SER A 108 -0.83 -11.16 13.74
C SER A 108 0.33 -10.34 14.32
N VAL A 109 0.04 -9.17 14.91
CA VAL A 109 1.04 -8.38 15.64
C VAL A 109 1.71 -9.17 16.77
N ALA A 110 0.98 -10.06 17.45
CA ALA A 110 1.56 -10.91 18.49
C ALA A 110 2.61 -11.89 17.93
N GLN A 111 2.44 -12.33 16.68
CA GLN A 111 3.35 -13.26 16.03
C GLN A 111 4.58 -12.57 15.46
N VAL A 112 4.39 -11.47 14.73
CA VAL A 112 5.46 -10.86 13.92
C VAL A 112 5.69 -9.38 14.18
N GLY A 113 5.05 -8.79 15.18
CA GLY A 113 5.11 -7.34 15.42
C GLY A 113 4.39 -6.52 14.34
N ARG A 114 4.20 -5.22 14.59
CA ARG A 114 3.51 -4.32 13.65
C ARG A 114 4.23 -4.18 12.31
N ASP A 115 5.55 -4.16 12.34
CA ASP A 115 6.40 -4.10 11.15
C ASP A 115 6.35 -5.39 10.33
N GLY A 116 6.33 -6.56 10.98
CA GLY A 116 6.10 -7.83 10.29
C GLY A 116 4.73 -7.92 9.61
N VAL A 117 3.67 -7.41 10.25
CA VAL A 117 2.33 -7.33 9.62
C VAL A 117 2.35 -6.40 8.41
N ALA A 118 2.99 -5.24 8.53
CA ALA A 118 3.12 -4.28 7.43
C ALA A 118 3.89 -4.89 6.24
N ALA A 119 5.01 -5.56 6.50
CA ALA A 119 5.79 -6.28 5.50
C ALA A 119 4.97 -7.38 4.80
N ALA A 120 4.26 -8.21 5.59
CA ALA A 120 3.41 -9.26 5.03
C ALA A 120 2.29 -8.71 4.15
N TRP A 121 1.64 -7.63 4.60
CA TRP A 121 0.61 -6.95 3.81
C TRP A 121 1.19 -6.41 2.49
N LEU A 122 2.36 -5.77 2.51
CA LEU A 122 2.98 -5.19 1.32
C LEU A 122 3.32 -6.26 0.29
N LEU A 123 3.86 -7.40 0.73
CA LEU A 123 4.18 -8.52 -0.15
C LEU A 123 2.92 -9.17 -0.77
N VAL A 124 1.81 -9.25 -0.02
CA VAL A 124 0.51 -9.66 -0.59
C VAL A 124 0.00 -8.62 -1.59
N GLN A 125 0.12 -7.34 -1.25
CA GLN A 125 -0.30 -6.24 -2.11
C GLN A 125 0.43 -6.26 -3.46
N HIS A 126 1.68 -6.70 -3.50
CA HIS A 126 2.48 -6.85 -4.73
C HIS A 126 2.33 -8.21 -5.44
N ALA A 127 1.56 -9.15 -4.89
CA ALA A 127 1.32 -10.46 -5.48
C ALA A 127 0.33 -10.44 -6.68
N ASP A 128 0.57 -9.57 -7.67
CA ASP A 128 -0.35 -9.33 -8.81
C ASP A 128 -0.57 -10.56 -9.71
N ALA A 129 0.36 -11.53 -9.65
CA ALA A 129 0.22 -12.81 -10.33
C ALA A 129 -0.75 -13.78 -9.63
N ASP A 130 -1.28 -13.42 -8.45
CA ASP A 130 -2.26 -14.21 -7.70
C ASP A 130 -3.37 -13.34 -7.06
N PRO A 131 -4.35 -12.89 -7.87
CA PRO A 131 -5.51 -12.14 -7.35
C PRO A 131 -6.32 -12.90 -6.30
N ALA A 132 -6.31 -14.24 -6.32
CA ALA A 132 -7.05 -15.05 -5.35
C ALA A 132 -6.40 -15.01 -3.95
N LEU A 133 -5.07 -14.93 -3.88
CA LEU A 133 -4.36 -14.66 -2.64
C LEU A 133 -4.73 -13.29 -2.06
N GLN A 134 -4.73 -12.25 -2.90
CA GLN A 134 -5.11 -10.89 -2.52
C GLN A 134 -6.56 -10.83 -2.01
N GLU A 135 -7.50 -11.47 -2.72
CA GLU A 135 -8.91 -11.55 -2.33
C GLU A 135 -9.11 -12.30 -1.01
N ARG A 136 -8.38 -13.41 -0.79
CA ARG A 136 -8.41 -14.15 0.47
C ARG A 136 -8.01 -13.25 1.64
N VAL A 137 -6.90 -12.52 1.52
CA VAL A 137 -6.41 -11.61 2.56
C VAL A 137 -7.36 -10.43 2.75
N LEU A 138 -7.90 -9.84 1.69
CA LEU A 138 -8.92 -8.80 1.81
C LEU A 138 -10.17 -9.32 2.55
N GLY A 139 -10.58 -10.55 2.28
CA GLY A 139 -11.69 -11.22 2.96
C GLY A 139 -11.44 -11.40 4.46
N THR A 140 -10.22 -11.74 4.87
CA THR A 140 -9.89 -11.88 6.30
C THR A 140 -9.84 -10.52 6.98
N LEU A 141 -9.26 -9.50 6.34
CA LEU A 141 -9.23 -8.12 6.86
C LEU A 141 -10.64 -7.54 7.09
N THR A 142 -11.57 -7.80 6.17
CA THR A 142 -12.95 -7.34 6.26
C THR A 142 -13.77 -8.10 7.30
N ARG A 143 -13.73 -9.44 7.31
CA ARG A 143 -14.47 -10.27 8.28
C ARG A 143 -14.01 -10.05 9.71
N GLN A 144 -12.73 -9.84 9.89
CA GLN A 144 -12.12 -9.72 11.20
C GLN A 144 -12.03 -8.26 11.68
N GLY A 145 -12.54 -7.31 10.89
CA GLY A 145 -12.57 -5.88 11.21
C GLY A 145 -11.19 -5.32 11.53
N ALA A 146 -10.23 -5.39 10.57
CA ALA A 146 -8.85 -4.90 10.75
C ALA A 146 -8.13 -5.36 12.06
N ARG A 147 -8.66 -6.40 12.70
CA ARG A 147 -8.48 -6.99 14.05
C ARG A 147 -8.07 -6.15 15.27
N ARG A 148 -7.42 -4.99 15.16
CA ARG A 148 -7.07 -4.03 16.25
C ARG A 148 -6.15 -2.92 15.69
N GLY A 149 -6.44 -2.40 14.49
CA GLY A 149 -5.55 -1.42 13.83
C GLY A 149 -4.16 -2.00 13.54
N GLU A 150 -4.10 -3.30 13.21
CA GLU A 150 -2.87 -3.99 12.83
C GLU A 150 -2.52 -3.75 11.35
N VAL A 151 -3.56 -3.58 10.52
CA VAL A 151 -3.49 -3.09 9.15
C VAL A 151 -4.22 -1.74 9.11
N SER A 152 -3.62 -0.75 8.46
CA SER A 152 -4.19 0.60 8.40
C SER A 152 -5.39 0.67 7.45
N VAL A 153 -6.22 1.69 7.64
CA VAL A 153 -7.35 1.96 6.74
C VAL A 153 -6.86 2.22 5.31
N HIS A 154 -5.74 2.93 5.17
CA HIS A 154 -5.07 3.14 3.89
C HIS A 154 -4.68 1.83 3.19
N GLN A 155 -4.05 0.91 3.92
CA GLN A 155 -3.71 -0.41 3.40
C GLN A 155 -4.95 -1.20 2.95
N GLN A 156 -6.06 -1.07 3.66
CA GLN A 156 -7.33 -1.67 3.24
C GLN A 156 -7.87 -1.05 1.94
N VAL A 157 -7.81 0.28 1.81
CA VAL A 157 -8.24 1.01 0.61
C VAL A 157 -7.44 0.56 -0.62
N LEU A 158 -6.12 0.50 -0.51
CA LEU A 158 -5.22 0.08 -1.59
C LEU A 158 -5.52 -1.36 -2.04
N LEU A 159 -5.63 -2.30 -1.09
CA LEU A 159 -5.88 -3.71 -1.41
C LEU A 159 -7.27 -3.92 -1.99
N THR A 160 -8.27 -3.18 -1.50
CA THR A 160 -9.65 -3.23 -2.01
C THR A 160 -9.70 -2.90 -3.49
N ASP A 161 -9.15 -1.75 -3.88
CA ASP A 161 -9.18 -1.34 -5.29
C ASP A 161 -8.31 -2.24 -6.15
N ARG A 162 -7.18 -2.74 -5.64
CA ARG A 162 -6.34 -3.66 -6.41
C ARG A 162 -7.07 -4.97 -6.72
N VAL A 163 -7.75 -5.56 -5.75
CA VAL A 163 -8.58 -6.76 -5.94
C VAL A 163 -9.70 -6.49 -6.94
N LEU A 164 -10.38 -5.34 -6.85
CA LEU A 164 -11.43 -4.97 -7.81
C LEU A 164 -10.88 -4.90 -9.24
N VAL A 165 -9.79 -4.17 -9.44
CA VAL A 165 -9.16 -4.00 -10.75
C VAL A 165 -8.64 -5.33 -11.31
N ALA A 166 -8.02 -6.18 -10.49
CA ALA A 166 -7.54 -7.49 -10.90
C ALA A 166 -8.67 -8.42 -11.36
N ASN A 167 -9.88 -8.22 -10.82
CA ASN A 167 -11.10 -8.92 -11.22
C ASN A 167 -11.88 -8.23 -12.34
N GLY A 168 -11.30 -7.24 -13.03
CA GLY A 168 -11.95 -6.51 -14.13
C GLY A 168 -13.11 -5.61 -13.68
N LYS A 169 -13.22 -5.32 -12.38
CA LYS A 169 -14.26 -4.45 -11.81
C LYS A 169 -13.74 -3.02 -11.66
N PRO A 170 -14.62 -2.01 -11.75
CA PRO A 170 -14.24 -0.65 -11.41
C PRO A 170 -13.86 -0.57 -9.92
N GLN A 171 -12.87 0.25 -9.62
CA GLN A 171 -12.38 0.49 -8.26
C GLN A 171 -13.35 1.38 -7.46
N ARG A 172 -13.22 1.35 -6.14
CA ARG A 172 -14.09 2.07 -5.21
C ARG A 172 -13.50 3.41 -4.76
N TYR A 173 -12.18 3.45 -4.52
CA TYR A 173 -11.50 4.62 -3.94
C TYR A 173 -10.50 5.29 -4.89
N GLY A 174 -10.29 4.75 -6.09
CA GLY A 174 -9.47 5.35 -7.14
C GLY A 174 -7.96 5.20 -6.97
N SER A 175 -7.50 4.29 -6.12
CA SER A 175 -6.07 4.19 -5.76
C SER A 175 -5.16 3.56 -6.83
N GLN A 176 -5.72 2.78 -7.76
CA GLN A 176 -4.97 2.13 -8.84
C GLN A 176 -4.86 3.06 -10.04
N LEU A 177 -3.65 3.55 -10.31
CA LEU A 177 -3.36 4.49 -11.38
C LEU A 177 -2.73 3.80 -12.60
N VAL A 178 -2.96 4.36 -13.78
CA VAL A 178 -2.36 3.95 -15.06
C VAL A 178 -1.77 5.20 -15.74
N PRO A 179 -0.63 5.08 -16.45
CA PRO A 179 -0.13 6.20 -17.23
C PRO A 179 -1.01 6.39 -18.48
N GLU A 180 -1.49 7.62 -18.70
CA GLU A 180 -2.23 8.01 -19.90
C GLU A 180 -1.77 9.41 -20.31
N GLN A 181 -1.34 9.59 -21.56
CA GLN A 181 -0.94 10.91 -22.11
C GLN A 181 0.05 11.69 -21.21
N GLY A 182 1.04 11.00 -20.64
CA GLY A 182 2.07 11.64 -19.79
C GLY A 182 1.60 12.04 -18.38
N ARG A 183 0.41 11.60 -17.95
CA ARG A 183 -0.10 11.79 -16.58
C ARG A 183 -0.55 10.47 -15.97
N TRP A 184 -0.55 10.40 -14.64
CA TRP A 184 -1.26 9.34 -13.94
C TRP A 184 -2.75 9.63 -13.93
N VAL A 185 -3.55 8.64 -14.31
CA VAL A 185 -5.01 8.70 -14.21
C VAL A 185 -5.52 7.48 -13.45
N PRO A 186 -6.58 7.62 -12.63
CA PRO A 186 -7.24 6.47 -12.04
C PRO A 186 -7.80 5.55 -13.12
N LYS A 187 -7.68 4.23 -12.93
CA LYS A 187 -8.51 3.26 -13.64
C LYS A 187 -10.01 3.49 -13.35
N PRO A 188 -10.95 2.92 -14.14
CA PRO A 188 -12.38 3.14 -13.97
C PRO A 188 -12.86 3.03 -12.52
N ILE A 189 -13.60 4.03 -12.05
CA ILE A 189 -14.16 4.12 -10.69
C ILE A 189 -15.65 3.87 -10.76
N ALA A 190 -16.20 3.11 -9.81
CA ALA A 190 -17.59 2.67 -9.84
C ALA A 190 -18.57 3.85 -9.76
N ASP A 191 -18.27 4.81 -8.90
CA ASP A 191 -19.01 6.06 -8.74
C ASP A 191 -18.03 7.23 -8.57
N PRO A 192 -17.58 7.86 -9.68
CA PRO A 192 -16.64 8.97 -9.61
C PRO A 192 -17.19 10.19 -8.87
N ALA A 193 -18.52 10.39 -8.84
CA ALA A 193 -19.13 11.52 -8.15
C ALA A 193 -19.08 11.36 -6.62
N GLN A 194 -19.10 10.12 -6.14
CA GLN A 194 -19.07 9.79 -4.71
C GLN A 194 -17.66 9.44 -4.19
N VAL A 195 -16.63 9.44 -5.04
CA VAL A 195 -15.31 8.90 -4.66
C VAL A 195 -14.71 9.64 -3.46
N ASP A 196 -14.78 10.97 -3.42
CA ASP A 196 -14.21 11.74 -2.30
C ASP A 196 -15.04 11.61 -1.02
N VAL A 197 -16.34 11.36 -1.11
CA VAL A 197 -17.17 11.01 0.06
C VAL A 197 -16.76 9.66 0.63
N LEU A 198 -16.51 8.67 -0.25
CA LEU A 198 -16.05 7.34 0.16
C LEU A 198 -14.62 7.39 0.74
N ARG A 199 -13.73 8.20 0.17
CA ARG A 199 -12.37 8.42 0.68
C ARG A 199 -12.41 9.11 2.04
N ALA A 200 -13.18 10.18 2.20
CA ALA A 200 -13.34 10.86 3.49
C ALA A 200 -13.90 9.92 4.58
N GLY A 201 -14.84 9.04 4.23
CA GLY A 201 -15.36 8.03 5.16
C GLY A 201 -14.35 6.97 5.62
N MET A 202 -13.22 6.86 4.91
CA MET A 202 -12.08 6.00 5.23
C MET A 202 -10.87 6.80 5.71
N ASP A 203 -11.05 8.08 6.03
CA ASP A 203 -9.98 8.99 6.44
C ASP A 203 -8.83 9.03 5.41
N GLU A 204 -9.20 9.09 4.13
CA GLU A 204 -8.29 9.23 3.00
C GLU A 204 -8.34 10.65 2.44
N MET A 205 -7.19 11.16 1.98
CA MET A 205 -7.14 12.45 1.26
C MET A 205 -8.00 12.41 0.00
N PRO A 206 -8.51 13.55 -0.51
CA PRO A 206 -9.21 13.60 -1.79
C PRO A 206 -8.42 12.95 -2.93
N LEU A 207 -9.13 12.38 -3.91
CA LEU A 207 -8.51 11.64 -5.01
C LEU A 207 -7.54 12.52 -5.82
N ALA A 208 -7.88 13.79 -6.03
CA ALA A 208 -7.02 14.74 -6.73
C ALA A 208 -5.68 14.97 -6.01
N ASP A 209 -5.70 15.02 -4.67
CA ASP A 209 -4.50 15.17 -3.85
C ASP A 209 -3.64 13.90 -3.89
N TYR A 210 -4.27 12.72 -3.82
CA TYR A 210 -3.58 11.44 -3.99
C TYR A 210 -2.88 11.33 -5.34
N VAL A 211 -3.57 11.70 -6.43
CA VAL A 211 -2.99 11.69 -7.79
C VAL A 211 -1.87 12.72 -7.92
N CYS A 212 -2.00 13.89 -7.29
CA CYS A 212 -0.93 14.89 -7.24
C CYS A 212 0.34 14.30 -6.62
N VAL A 213 0.24 13.70 -5.42
CA VAL A 213 1.38 13.09 -4.73
C VAL A 213 1.99 11.95 -5.55
N ALA A 214 1.17 11.05 -6.10
CA ALA A 214 1.64 9.97 -6.95
C ALA A 214 2.42 10.47 -8.17
N THR A 215 1.99 11.59 -8.76
CA THR A 215 2.67 12.22 -9.91
C THR A 215 4.04 12.78 -9.54
N GLN A 216 4.24 13.23 -8.30
CA GLN A 216 5.55 13.71 -7.86
C GLN A 216 6.51 12.58 -7.50
N LEU A 217 5.99 11.47 -6.97
CA LEU A 217 6.81 10.34 -6.50
C LEU A 217 7.17 9.36 -7.61
N PHE A 218 6.27 9.16 -8.57
CA PHE A 218 6.43 8.16 -9.62
C PHE A 218 6.44 8.87 -10.98
N PRO A 219 7.61 9.05 -11.62
CA PRO A 219 7.68 9.60 -12.96
C PRO A 219 6.83 8.78 -13.93
N VAL A 220 5.97 9.45 -14.70
CA VAL A 220 5.15 8.79 -15.71
C VAL A 220 6.07 8.29 -16.82
N PRO A 221 6.00 7.00 -17.21
CA PRO A 221 6.79 6.50 -18.34
C PRO A 221 6.54 7.34 -19.59
N SER A 222 7.61 7.82 -20.22
CA SER A 222 7.55 8.67 -21.42
C SER A 222 7.13 7.93 -22.69
N THR A 223 6.99 6.60 -22.64
CA THR A 223 6.60 5.76 -23.77
C THR A 223 5.53 4.77 -23.34
N PRO A 224 4.41 4.63 -24.07
CA PRO A 224 3.47 3.53 -23.84
C PRO A 224 4.20 2.19 -24.02
N PRO A 225 3.96 1.17 -23.16
CA PRO A 225 4.44 -0.17 -23.45
C PRO A 225 3.73 -0.67 -24.72
N GLY A 226 4.49 -0.84 -25.81
CA GLY A 226 4.02 -1.41 -27.08
C GLY A 226 3.94 -0.47 -28.29
N SER A 227 4.73 0.62 -28.33
CA SER A 227 5.02 1.34 -29.59
C SER A 227 6.20 0.70 -30.32
#